data_AF-A0A0Q4G599-F1
#
_entry.id   AF-A0A0Q4G599-F1
#
_cell.length_a   1.000
_cell.length_b   1.000
_cell.length_c   1.000
_cell.angle_alpha   90.00
_cell.angle_beta   90.00
_cell.angle_gamma   90.00
#
_symmetry.space_group_name_H-M   'P 1'
#
loop_
_entity.id
_entity.type
_entity.pdbx_description
1 polymer ?
#
loop_
_entity_poly.entity_id
_entity_poly.type
_entity_poly.pdbx_seq_one_letter_code
_entity_poly.pdbx_strand_id
1 'polypeptide(L)'
;MAETKMIWASGGRKEAMALLSAMWATGSTAARERIVDVLLAGPPHALLTRVADDERDRSRDRRIFDRLTVVARVGDPPLDPRLRTELNRIEAAYPEWAAPEGERVMFSSWSEFSVGPDTDYGLDDLAKLPQDELVRTLQGTTDLREGLLDAWKQFADTDPESAITTLERLAQGENPGPGDIWEYGLWGLRESVKRPERRSRILAALELVPDALINEPDVARACADFLEAAAGSRPSPTGEDAVWRLLDRTLEAVADNPNNIQGADEHDAVSHAINNALGRLAQAFFALLFGRSLKVSSKIPSDLRLRADALMSMGEPSHRPARVIAAARLSYLFAVDPDWTQSTLIPSFDWTQDEAEATAVWQGYAWQPRIDEKLWPALRPFFLATFEPERLARIGEMAKSLVQLLMLVGIDLDHEQLPTVAVRHAIRSMTDNLRASALSWIETFLAQPDEPEDEASGKPPSRSADTIWTGRVSQWLQQVWPVEVELRSTLTSEQFARIAIATNVSFSDAVDVVTRYMVRTNAFYELHLLAGSAHPDLHPRATVRLIDALADRQSLQMATGDLGPILERARAVDAGIVNLAAFNELWNLVQANPQ
;
A
#
# COMPACT_ATOMS: atom_id res chain seq x y z
N MET A 1 60.34 5.32 -0.48
CA MET A 1 59.53 4.09 -0.49
C MET A 1 60.33 3.04 -1.26
N ALA A 2 60.82 2.00 -0.59
CA ALA A 2 61.51 0.91 -1.28
C ALA A 2 60.53 0.25 -2.26
N GLU A 3 60.95 0.04 -3.51
CA GLU A 3 60.15 -0.59 -4.56
C GLU A 3 59.58 -1.92 -4.06
N THR A 4 58.28 -1.97 -3.82
CA THR A 4 57.62 -3.24 -3.51
C THR A 4 57.55 -4.03 -4.81
N LYS A 5 58.26 -5.16 -4.88
CA LYS A 5 58.21 -6.05 -6.05
C LYS A 5 56.75 -6.43 -6.31
N MET A 6 56.26 -6.11 -7.51
CA MET A 6 54.85 -6.20 -7.91
C MET A 6 54.23 -7.61 -7.69
N ILE A 7 55.06 -8.66 -7.74
CA ILE A 7 54.69 -10.06 -7.46
C ILE A 7 54.05 -10.29 -6.07
N TRP A 8 54.34 -9.42 -5.10
CA TRP A 8 53.85 -9.52 -3.73
C TRP A 8 52.71 -8.54 -3.41
N ALA A 9 52.39 -7.62 -4.33
CA ALA A 9 51.33 -6.64 -4.12
C ALA A 9 49.93 -7.29 -4.17
N SER A 10 49.00 -6.80 -3.34
CA SER A 10 47.61 -7.28 -3.31
C SER A 10 46.77 -6.73 -4.47
N GLY A 11 46.97 -5.46 -4.85
CA GLY A 11 46.14 -4.74 -5.84
C GLY A 11 46.30 -5.17 -7.31
N GLY A 12 47.06 -6.22 -7.59
CA GLY A 12 47.25 -6.79 -8.93
C GLY A 12 47.63 -8.27 -8.87
N ARG A 13 47.09 -8.99 -7.89
CA ARG A 13 47.49 -10.37 -7.57
C ARG A 13 47.21 -11.34 -8.72
N LYS A 14 46.04 -11.23 -9.39
CA LYS A 14 45.68 -12.10 -10.52
C LYS A 14 46.68 -11.92 -11.66
N GLU A 15 46.95 -10.67 -12.03
CA GLU A 15 47.86 -10.30 -13.11
C GLU A 15 49.29 -10.74 -12.80
N ALA A 16 49.73 -10.55 -11.56
CA ALA A 16 51.05 -11.00 -11.10
C ALA A 16 51.18 -12.53 -11.15
N MET A 17 50.14 -13.27 -10.75
CA MET A 17 50.13 -14.73 -10.80
C MET A 17 50.08 -15.27 -12.23
N ALA A 18 49.24 -14.69 -13.09
CA ALA A 18 49.17 -15.03 -14.51
C ALA A 18 50.51 -14.76 -15.21
N LEU A 19 51.14 -13.60 -14.94
CA LEU A 19 52.46 -13.27 -15.45
C LEU A 19 53.52 -14.23 -14.93
N LEU A 20 53.45 -14.62 -13.66
CA LEU A 20 54.38 -15.59 -13.06
C LEU A 20 54.31 -16.95 -13.76
N SER A 21 53.11 -17.48 -14.01
CA SER A 21 52.93 -18.71 -14.79
C SER A 21 53.44 -18.56 -16.23
N ALA A 22 53.11 -17.45 -16.89
CA ALA A 22 53.53 -17.20 -18.28
C ALA A 22 55.05 -17.09 -18.40
N MET A 23 55.70 -16.38 -17.49
CA MET A 23 57.16 -16.25 -17.44
C MET A 23 57.84 -17.57 -17.08
N TRP A 24 57.22 -18.40 -16.25
CA TRP A 24 57.76 -19.75 -15.97
C TRP A 24 57.69 -20.64 -17.21
N ALA A 25 56.54 -20.67 -17.89
CA ALA A 25 56.34 -21.47 -19.10
C ALA A 25 57.27 -21.04 -20.25
N THR A 26 57.28 -19.74 -20.58
CA THR A 26 57.88 -19.22 -21.83
C THR A 26 59.17 -18.43 -21.65
N GLY A 27 59.57 -18.13 -20.41
CA GLY A 27 60.73 -17.30 -20.12
C GLY A 27 62.07 -17.97 -20.39
N SER A 28 63.13 -17.16 -20.49
CA SER A 28 64.50 -17.67 -20.59
C SER A 28 64.96 -18.31 -19.27
N THR A 29 66.02 -19.12 -19.31
CA THR A 29 66.64 -19.71 -18.11
C THR A 29 66.99 -18.65 -17.07
N ALA A 30 67.49 -17.49 -17.50
CA ALA A 30 67.79 -16.36 -16.60
C ALA A 30 66.53 -15.71 -16.00
N ALA A 31 65.38 -15.74 -16.68
CA ALA A 31 64.11 -15.29 -16.12
C ALA A 31 63.59 -16.26 -15.05
N ARG A 32 63.68 -17.57 -15.31
CA ARG A 32 63.31 -18.61 -14.35
C ARG A 32 64.19 -18.59 -13.11
N GLU A 33 65.50 -18.42 -13.27
CA GLU A 33 66.41 -18.27 -12.12
C GLU A 33 66.04 -17.07 -11.25
N ARG A 34 65.72 -15.92 -11.87
CA ARG A 34 65.22 -14.75 -11.12
C ARG A 34 63.91 -15.02 -10.39
N ILE A 35 63.01 -15.82 -10.97
CA ILE A 35 61.77 -16.24 -10.29
C ILE A 35 62.10 -17.09 -9.07
N VAL A 36 63.02 -18.05 -9.21
CA VAL A 36 63.47 -18.90 -8.10
C VAL A 36 64.01 -18.04 -6.95
N ASP A 37 64.94 -17.13 -7.25
CA ASP A 37 65.54 -16.24 -6.24
C ASP A 37 64.48 -15.37 -5.55
N VAL A 38 63.53 -14.82 -6.30
CA VAL A 38 62.47 -13.95 -5.76
C VAL A 38 61.52 -14.72 -4.86
N LEU A 39 61.11 -15.93 -5.24
CA LEU A 39 60.18 -16.73 -4.45
C LEU A 39 60.83 -17.28 -3.18
N LEU A 40 62.10 -17.70 -3.25
CA LEU A 40 62.86 -18.16 -2.08
C LEU A 40 63.15 -17.01 -1.09
N ALA A 41 63.44 -15.80 -1.59
CA ALA A 41 63.59 -14.63 -0.74
C ALA A 41 62.29 -14.27 0.00
N GLY A 42 61.13 -14.59 -0.59
CA GLY A 42 59.82 -14.30 -0.03
C GLY A 42 59.39 -12.83 -0.13
N PRO A 43 58.22 -12.48 0.42
CA PRO A 43 57.72 -11.11 0.42
C PRO A 43 58.63 -10.18 1.25
N PRO A 44 58.85 -8.92 0.81
CA PRO A 44 59.57 -7.93 1.59
C PRO A 44 58.98 -7.76 3.00
N HIS A 45 59.84 -7.59 4.01
CA HIS A 45 59.42 -7.42 5.41
C HIS A 45 58.42 -6.28 5.61
N ALA A 46 58.49 -5.22 4.79
CA ALA A 46 57.54 -4.11 4.80
C ALA A 46 56.07 -4.52 4.49
N LEU A 47 55.84 -5.68 3.86
CA LEU A 47 54.49 -6.23 3.63
C LEU A 47 53.98 -7.09 4.81
N LEU A 48 54.85 -7.37 5.78
CA LEU A 48 54.57 -8.17 6.97
C LEU A 48 54.51 -7.30 8.24
N THR A 49 54.92 -6.03 8.19
CA THR A 49 54.90 -5.12 9.35
C THR A 49 53.51 -4.81 9.91
N ARG A 50 52.45 -5.02 9.12
CA ARG A 50 51.04 -4.88 9.56
C ARG A 50 50.41 -6.19 10.01
N VAL A 51 51.15 -7.29 9.98
CA VAL A 51 50.71 -8.62 10.44
C VAL A 51 51.22 -8.82 11.86
N ALA A 52 50.39 -9.38 12.74
CA ALA A 52 50.75 -9.70 14.11
C ALA A 52 51.98 -10.63 14.16
N ASP A 53 52.86 -10.42 15.13
CA ASP A 53 54.19 -11.05 15.17
C ASP A 53 54.14 -12.59 15.14
N ASP A 54 53.15 -13.18 15.80
CA ASP A 54 52.85 -14.60 15.85
C ASP A 54 52.26 -15.17 14.54
N GLU A 55 51.70 -14.31 13.68
CA GLU A 55 51.13 -14.71 12.38
C GLU A 55 52.05 -14.40 11.19
N ARG A 56 53.19 -13.74 11.41
CA ARG A 56 54.08 -13.29 10.31
C ARG A 56 54.61 -14.44 9.47
N ASP A 57 55.03 -15.53 10.11
CA ASP A 57 55.56 -16.70 9.41
C ASP A 57 54.46 -17.40 8.60
N ARG A 58 53.26 -17.54 9.18
CA ARG A 58 52.09 -18.09 8.50
C ARG A 58 51.68 -17.23 7.29
N SER A 59 51.67 -15.90 7.44
CA SER A 59 51.35 -14.97 6.36
C SER A 59 52.40 -14.98 5.25
N ARG A 60 53.69 -15.04 5.62
CA ARG A 60 54.81 -15.18 4.68
C ARG A 60 54.68 -16.46 3.88
N ASP A 61 54.52 -17.60 4.55
CA ASP A 61 54.44 -18.91 3.93
C ASP A 61 53.19 -19.02 3.07
N ARG A 62 52.04 -18.45 3.48
CA ARG A 62 50.83 -18.46 2.63
C ARG A 62 51.04 -17.73 1.32
N ARG A 63 51.71 -16.57 1.35
CA ARG A 63 52.00 -15.80 0.14
C ARG A 63 52.92 -16.57 -0.80
N ILE A 64 53.95 -17.23 -0.26
CA ILE A 64 54.88 -18.06 -1.04
C ILE A 64 54.15 -19.28 -1.62
N PHE A 65 53.38 -20.00 -0.79
CA PHE A 65 52.56 -21.14 -1.16
C PHE A 65 51.71 -20.85 -2.39
N ASP A 66 50.92 -19.77 -2.34
CA ASP A 66 50.00 -19.43 -3.42
C ASP A 66 50.74 -19.23 -4.77
N ARG A 67 51.95 -18.63 -4.75
CA ARG A 67 52.75 -18.44 -5.98
C ARG A 67 53.40 -19.74 -6.43
N LEU A 68 53.91 -20.55 -5.49
CA LEU A 68 54.50 -21.86 -5.80
C LEU A 68 53.47 -22.79 -6.43
N THR A 69 52.22 -22.81 -5.95
CA THR A 69 51.18 -23.64 -6.55
C THR A 69 50.89 -23.21 -8.00
N VAL A 70 50.81 -21.90 -8.25
CA VAL A 70 50.59 -21.35 -9.59
C VAL A 70 51.73 -21.70 -10.56
N VAL A 71 52.99 -21.68 -10.09
CA VAL A 71 54.16 -22.09 -10.88
C VAL A 71 54.19 -23.61 -11.08
N ALA A 72 53.92 -24.39 -10.04
CA ALA A 72 53.93 -25.86 -10.09
C ALA A 72 52.90 -26.41 -11.09
N ARG A 73 51.76 -25.72 -11.25
CA ARG A 73 50.70 -26.08 -12.22
C ARG A 73 51.10 -25.93 -13.68
N VAL A 74 52.17 -25.20 -13.99
CA VAL A 74 52.66 -25.08 -15.37
C VAL A 74 53.13 -26.44 -15.90
N GLY A 75 53.69 -27.28 -15.03
CA GLY A 75 54.12 -28.64 -15.38
C GLY A 75 55.41 -28.71 -16.20
N ASP A 76 55.48 -27.99 -17.32
CA ASP A 76 56.63 -27.92 -18.22
C ASP A 76 57.04 -26.45 -18.50
N PRO A 77 58.26 -26.01 -18.12
CA PRO A 77 59.33 -26.79 -17.48
C PRO A 77 59.01 -27.16 -16.02
N PRO A 78 59.59 -28.28 -15.52
CA PRO A 78 59.35 -28.74 -14.17
C PRO A 78 59.79 -27.70 -13.13
N LEU A 79 59.13 -27.71 -11.97
CA LEU A 79 59.46 -26.84 -10.85
C LEU A 79 60.91 -27.07 -10.39
N ASP A 80 61.68 -25.99 -10.20
CA ASP A 80 63.07 -26.05 -9.72
C ASP A 80 63.16 -26.84 -8.40
N PRO A 81 64.17 -27.72 -8.21
CA PRO A 81 64.31 -28.53 -6.99
C PRO A 81 64.32 -27.72 -5.68
N ARG A 82 64.85 -26.48 -5.70
CA ARG A 82 64.86 -25.59 -4.54
C ARG A 82 63.44 -25.13 -4.19
N LEU A 83 62.67 -24.72 -5.19
CA LEU A 83 61.25 -24.35 -5.02
C LEU A 83 60.39 -25.54 -4.61
N ARG A 84 60.70 -26.74 -5.13
CA ARG A 84 60.03 -27.98 -4.70
C ARG A 84 60.30 -28.29 -3.23
N THR A 85 61.54 -28.10 -2.78
CA THR A 85 61.91 -28.29 -1.37
C THR A 85 61.15 -27.31 -0.47
N GLU A 86 61.05 -26.04 -0.87
CA GLU A 86 60.30 -25.03 -0.12
C GLU A 86 58.78 -25.31 -0.12
N LEU A 87 58.22 -25.76 -1.24
CA LEU A 87 56.81 -26.16 -1.31
C LEU A 87 56.53 -27.33 -0.35
N ASN A 88 57.36 -28.37 -0.37
CA ASN A 88 57.20 -29.52 0.52
C ASN A 88 57.34 -29.13 2.01
N ARG A 89 58.23 -28.18 2.33
CA ARG A 89 58.35 -27.63 3.70
C ARG A 89 57.05 -26.95 4.14
N ILE A 90 56.46 -26.12 3.27
CA ILE A 90 55.22 -25.40 3.57
C ILE A 90 54.03 -26.38 3.69
N GLU A 91 53.91 -27.34 2.77
CA GLU A 91 52.85 -28.37 2.81
C GLU A 91 52.94 -29.23 4.08
N ALA A 92 54.14 -29.55 4.56
CA ALA A 92 54.33 -30.25 5.83
C ALA A 92 54.00 -29.38 7.06
N ALA A 93 54.23 -28.07 6.99
CA ALA A 93 53.95 -27.13 8.07
C ALA A 93 52.46 -26.75 8.17
N TYR A 94 51.73 -26.74 7.05
CA TYR A 94 50.31 -26.38 6.97
C TYR A 94 49.50 -27.41 6.14
N PRO A 95 49.23 -28.60 6.70
CA PRO A 95 48.52 -29.66 5.97
C PRO A 95 47.10 -29.29 5.54
N GLU A 96 46.48 -28.28 6.17
CA GLU A 96 45.14 -27.80 5.83
C GLU A 96 45.10 -26.91 4.57
N TRP A 97 46.26 -26.48 4.05
CA TRP A 97 46.31 -25.63 2.86
C TRP A 97 46.17 -26.44 1.58
N ALA A 98 44.98 -26.41 1.01
CA ALA A 98 44.71 -26.89 -0.34
C ALA A 98 44.71 -25.73 -1.36
N ALA A 99 45.09 -26.03 -2.60
CA ALA A 99 45.05 -25.07 -3.70
C ALA A 99 43.73 -25.19 -4.50
N PRO A 100 42.88 -24.14 -4.55
CA PRO A 100 41.63 -24.16 -5.30
C PRO A 100 41.81 -24.48 -6.78
N GLU A 101 40.86 -25.15 -7.42
CA GLU A 101 40.93 -25.50 -8.85
C GLU A 101 40.80 -24.27 -9.78
N GLY A 102 41.30 -24.42 -11.01
CA GLY A 102 41.16 -23.41 -12.07
C GLY A 102 41.76 -22.04 -11.73
N GLU A 103 41.10 -20.97 -12.19
CA GLU A 103 41.51 -19.59 -11.93
C GLU A 103 41.34 -19.15 -10.48
N ARG A 104 40.54 -19.87 -9.67
CA ARG A 104 40.26 -19.52 -8.27
C ARG A 104 41.54 -19.42 -7.43
N VAL A 105 42.58 -20.18 -7.78
CA VAL A 105 43.91 -20.12 -7.15
C VAL A 105 44.56 -18.72 -7.22
N MET A 106 44.19 -17.92 -8.23
CA MET A 106 44.77 -16.60 -8.47
C MET A 106 44.13 -15.51 -7.60
N PHE A 107 42.97 -15.79 -6.98
CA PHE A 107 42.22 -14.85 -6.17
C PHE A 107 42.43 -15.10 -4.68
N SER A 108 42.33 -14.05 -3.86
CA SER A 108 42.36 -14.18 -2.38
C SER A 108 40.99 -14.54 -1.77
N SER A 109 39.91 -14.24 -2.49
CA SER A 109 38.52 -14.51 -2.13
C SER A 109 37.71 -14.70 -3.41
N TRP A 110 36.74 -15.61 -3.40
CA TRP A 110 35.87 -15.91 -4.53
C TRP A 110 34.42 -15.92 -4.06
N SER A 111 33.52 -15.26 -4.80
CA SER A 111 32.09 -15.21 -4.51
C SER A 111 31.32 -15.38 -5.82
N GLU A 112 30.25 -16.17 -5.77
CA GLU A 112 29.27 -16.36 -6.85
C GLU A 112 27.90 -15.90 -6.35
N PHE A 113 27.07 -15.38 -7.25
CA PHE A 113 25.72 -14.87 -6.95
C PHE A 113 24.73 -15.52 -7.91
N SER A 114 23.67 -16.12 -7.38
CA SER A 114 22.52 -16.64 -8.15
C SER A 114 21.28 -15.78 -7.87
N VAL A 115 20.38 -15.69 -8.86
CA VAL A 115 19.09 -15.00 -8.74
C VAL A 115 18.00 -15.99 -9.14
N GLY A 116 17.10 -16.31 -8.20
CA GLY A 116 16.01 -17.27 -8.38
C GLY A 116 15.65 -17.96 -7.05
N PRO A 117 14.56 -18.74 -7.01
CA PRO A 117 14.26 -19.60 -5.86
C PRO A 117 15.43 -20.55 -5.63
N ASP A 118 15.86 -20.70 -4.39
CA ASP A 118 16.91 -21.66 -4.04
C ASP A 118 16.28 -23.06 -4.06
N THR A 119 16.41 -23.78 -5.18
CA THR A 119 15.77 -25.08 -5.42
C THR A 119 16.55 -25.91 -6.43
N ASP A 120 16.51 -27.24 -6.28
CA ASP A 120 17.00 -28.19 -7.27
C ASP A 120 16.05 -28.37 -8.47
N TYR A 121 14.81 -27.88 -8.35
CA TYR A 121 13.77 -27.97 -9.37
C TYR A 121 13.22 -26.59 -9.68
N GLY A 122 13.80 -25.95 -10.71
CA GLY A 122 13.29 -24.69 -11.22
C GLY A 122 11.99 -24.85 -12.02
N LEU A 123 11.40 -23.73 -12.44
CA LEU A 123 10.20 -23.69 -13.29
C LEU A 123 10.31 -24.62 -14.51
N ASP A 124 11.43 -24.53 -15.23
CA ASP A 124 11.69 -25.31 -16.45
C ASP A 124 11.87 -26.80 -16.17
N ASP A 125 12.29 -27.17 -14.95
CA ASP A 125 12.46 -28.57 -14.56
C ASP A 125 11.11 -29.17 -14.23
N LEU A 126 10.29 -28.48 -13.43
CA LEU A 126 8.91 -28.89 -13.13
C LEU A 126 8.08 -29.08 -14.41
N ALA A 127 8.24 -28.20 -15.40
CA ALA A 127 7.53 -28.30 -16.67
C ALA A 127 7.92 -29.51 -17.54
N LYS A 128 9.09 -30.11 -17.30
CA LYS A 128 9.55 -31.30 -18.02
C LYS A 128 9.17 -32.60 -17.32
N LEU A 129 8.80 -32.56 -16.04
CA LEU A 129 8.45 -33.75 -15.28
C LEU A 129 7.13 -34.35 -15.77
N PRO A 130 7.05 -35.67 -15.95
CA PRO A 130 5.77 -36.36 -16.08
C PRO A 130 4.88 -36.12 -14.86
N GLN A 131 3.56 -36.13 -15.05
CA GLN A 131 2.60 -35.79 -14.00
C GLN A 131 2.80 -36.57 -12.68
N ASP A 132 3.04 -37.87 -12.75
CA ASP A 132 3.24 -38.71 -11.56
C ASP A 132 4.57 -38.43 -10.85
N GLU A 133 5.59 -38.02 -11.61
CA GLU A 133 6.87 -37.63 -11.05
C GLU A 133 6.76 -36.25 -10.39
N LEU A 134 6.05 -35.31 -11.01
CA LEU A 134 5.76 -34.01 -10.42
C LEU A 134 5.03 -34.14 -9.07
N VAL A 135 4.00 -34.98 -8.99
CA VAL A 135 3.29 -35.27 -7.72
C VAL A 135 4.26 -35.81 -6.66
N ARG A 136 5.11 -36.79 -7.03
CA ARG A 136 6.08 -37.39 -6.10
C ARG A 136 7.15 -36.40 -5.66
N THR A 137 7.65 -35.55 -6.55
CA THR A 137 8.62 -34.50 -6.23
C THR A 137 8.01 -33.51 -5.24
N LEU A 138 6.78 -33.05 -5.48
CA LEU A 138 6.10 -32.13 -4.57
C LEU A 138 5.82 -32.76 -3.20
N GLN A 139 5.53 -34.06 -3.12
CA GLN A 139 5.27 -34.74 -1.84
C GLN A 139 6.54 -35.17 -1.09
N GLY A 140 7.61 -35.49 -1.81
CA GLY A 140 8.80 -36.15 -1.25
C GLY A 140 9.99 -35.24 -0.98
N THR A 141 10.08 -34.09 -1.65
CA THR A 141 11.24 -33.19 -1.51
C THR A 141 11.08 -32.26 -0.31
N THR A 142 11.97 -32.42 0.67
CA THR A 142 12.06 -31.58 1.88
C THR A 142 13.22 -30.60 1.85
N ASP A 143 14.28 -30.91 1.08
CA ASP A 143 15.42 -30.02 0.92
C ASP A 143 15.01 -28.84 0.04
N LEU A 144 15.43 -27.63 0.43
CA LEU A 144 15.10 -26.40 -0.29
C LEU A 144 13.59 -26.22 -0.56
N ARG A 145 12.76 -26.67 0.40
CA ARG A 145 11.30 -26.76 0.26
C ARG A 145 10.64 -25.45 -0.17
N GLU A 146 11.03 -24.34 0.45
CA GLU A 146 10.46 -23.03 0.14
C GLU A 146 10.72 -22.61 -1.31
N GLY A 147 11.94 -22.83 -1.82
CA GLY A 147 12.27 -22.53 -3.21
C GLY A 147 11.55 -23.44 -4.19
N LEU A 148 11.35 -24.73 -3.86
CA LEU A 148 10.52 -25.64 -4.66
C LEU A 148 9.06 -25.17 -4.70
N LEU A 149 8.49 -24.75 -3.58
CA LEU A 149 7.11 -24.26 -3.50
C LEU A 149 6.93 -22.95 -4.28
N ASP A 150 7.90 -22.04 -4.23
CA ASP A 150 7.92 -20.84 -5.06
C ASP A 150 7.98 -21.18 -6.56
N ALA A 151 8.82 -22.15 -6.95
CA ALA A 151 8.86 -22.65 -8.32
C ALA A 151 7.53 -23.31 -8.73
N TRP A 152 6.89 -24.06 -7.81
CA TRP A 152 5.58 -24.67 -8.01
C TRP A 152 4.48 -23.63 -8.21
N LYS A 153 4.46 -22.55 -7.42
CA LYS A 153 3.53 -21.43 -7.60
C LYS A 153 3.71 -20.76 -8.96
N GLN A 154 4.95 -20.48 -9.37
CA GLN A 154 5.26 -19.91 -10.69
C GLN A 154 4.84 -20.86 -11.83
N PHE A 155 5.05 -22.17 -11.64
CA PHE A 155 4.62 -23.20 -12.56
C PHE A 155 3.10 -23.22 -12.70
N ALA A 156 2.37 -23.16 -11.59
CA ALA A 156 0.91 -23.15 -11.59
C ALA A 156 0.30 -21.92 -12.27
N ASP A 157 0.98 -20.76 -12.21
CA ASP A 157 0.58 -19.57 -12.96
C ASP A 157 0.88 -19.71 -14.47
N THR A 158 2.04 -20.29 -14.82
CA THR A 158 2.51 -20.42 -16.21
C THR A 158 1.81 -21.55 -16.99
N ASP A 159 1.65 -22.73 -16.39
CA ASP A 159 0.97 -23.90 -16.94
C ASP A 159 -0.17 -24.39 -16.01
N PRO A 160 -1.31 -23.67 -16.01
CA PRO A 160 -2.40 -23.96 -15.10
C PRO A 160 -3.13 -25.28 -15.42
N GLU A 161 -3.12 -25.77 -16.66
CA GLU A 161 -3.80 -27.05 -16.97
C GLU A 161 -3.05 -28.23 -16.35
N SER A 162 -1.72 -28.23 -16.46
CA SER A 162 -0.88 -29.24 -15.82
C SER A 162 -0.96 -29.13 -14.31
N ALA A 163 -0.92 -27.92 -13.74
CA ALA A 163 -1.02 -27.72 -12.31
C ALA A 163 -2.37 -28.17 -11.72
N ILE A 164 -3.49 -27.86 -12.38
CA ILE A 164 -4.83 -28.35 -11.97
C ILE A 164 -4.85 -29.88 -12.00
N THR A 165 -4.27 -30.50 -13.03
CA THR A 165 -4.19 -31.96 -13.15
C THR A 165 -3.34 -32.57 -12.01
N THR A 166 -2.30 -31.87 -11.53
CA THR A 166 -1.51 -32.29 -10.37
C THR A 166 -2.35 -32.29 -9.10
N LEU A 167 -3.09 -31.20 -8.85
CA LEU A 167 -3.99 -31.08 -7.69
C LEU A 167 -5.11 -32.12 -7.73
N GLU A 168 -5.69 -32.39 -8.90
CA GLU A 168 -6.69 -33.47 -9.06
C GLU A 168 -6.12 -34.85 -8.71
N ARG A 169 -4.88 -35.15 -9.13
CA ARG A 169 -4.21 -36.42 -8.78
C ARG A 169 -3.89 -36.51 -7.30
N LEU A 170 -3.44 -35.41 -6.68
CA LEU A 170 -3.23 -35.35 -5.24
C LEU A 170 -4.54 -35.64 -4.50
N ALA A 171 -5.63 -34.95 -4.86
CA ALA A 171 -6.96 -35.16 -4.28
C ALA A 171 -7.50 -36.59 -4.42
N GLN A 172 -7.20 -37.28 -5.53
CA GLN A 172 -7.66 -38.65 -5.78
C GLN A 172 -6.79 -39.72 -5.11
N GLY A 173 -5.57 -39.36 -4.68
CA GLY A 173 -4.65 -40.28 -4.01
C GLY A 173 -5.09 -40.63 -2.59
N GLU A 174 -4.55 -41.73 -2.04
CA GLU A 174 -4.78 -42.10 -0.63
C GLU A 174 -4.25 -41.05 0.36
N ASN A 175 -3.25 -40.27 -0.06
CA ASN A 175 -2.69 -39.16 0.69
C ASN A 175 -2.68 -37.88 -0.18
N PRO A 176 -3.48 -36.85 0.16
CA PRO A 176 -3.55 -35.59 -0.58
C PRO A 176 -2.29 -34.73 -0.48
N GLY A 177 -1.30 -35.16 0.30
CA GLY A 177 -0.04 -34.45 0.51
C GLY A 177 -0.15 -33.33 1.56
N PRO A 178 0.98 -32.68 1.88
CA PRO A 178 1.03 -31.57 2.82
C PRO A 178 0.28 -30.33 2.29
N GLY A 179 -0.20 -29.49 3.22
CA GLY A 179 -0.98 -28.29 2.91
C GLY A 179 -0.24 -27.23 2.11
N ASP A 180 1.08 -27.15 2.23
CA ASP A 180 1.93 -26.19 1.51
C ASP A 180 1.85 -26.35 -0.03
N ILE A 181 1.65 -27.56 -0.54
CA ILE A 181 1.44 -27.83 -1.98
C ILE A 181 0.13 -27.18 -2.44
N TRP A 182 -0.93 -27.35 -1.63
CA TRP A 182 -2.26 -26.80 -1.91
C TRP A 182 -2.24 -25.28 -1.82
N GLU A 183 -1.62 -24.72 -0.79
CA GLU A 183 -1.46 -23.29 -0.61
C GLU A 183 -0.79 -22.62 -1.82
N TYR A 184 0.45 -23.01 -2.14
CA TYR A 184 1.21 -22.42 -3.24
C TYR A 184 0.58 -22.72 -4.61
N GLY A 185 -0.02 -23.90 -4.75
CA GLY A 185 -0.74 -24.28 -5.96
C GLY A 185 -1.98 -23.40 -6.20
N LEU A 186 -2.81 -23.19 -5.18
CA LEU A 186 -3.98 -22.32 -5.26
C LEU A 186 -3.59 -20.86 -5.50
N TRP A 187 -2.48 -20.38 -4.91
CA TRP A 187 -1.98 -19.03 -5.20
C TRP A 187 -1.52 -18.85 -6.64
N GLY A 188 -0.79 -19.83 -7.20
CA GLY A 188 -0.41 -19.80 -8.61
C GLY A 188 -1.63 -19.86 -9.53
N LEU A 189 -2.69 -20.56 -9.13
CA LEU A 189 -3.94 -20.68 -9.89
C LEU A 189 -4.93 -19.52 -9.69
N ARG A 190 -4.57 -18.46 -8.94
CA ARG A 190 -5.47 -17.36 -8.59
C ARG A 190 -6.09 -16.65 -9.80
N GLU A 191 -5.35 -16.46 -10.88
CA GLU A 191 -5.92 -15.85 -12.11
C GLU A 191 -6.69 -16.88 -12.95
N SER A 192 -6.31 -18.15 -12.88
CA SER A 192 -6.94 -19.24 -13.61
C SER A 192 -8.36 -19.57 -13.14
N VAL A 193 -8.67 -19.35 -11.85
CA VAL A 193 -10.02 -19.56 -11.28
C VAL A 193 -11.09 -18.63 -11.88
N LYS A 194 -10.69 -17.56 -12.57
CA LYS A 194 -11.64 -16.67 -13.26
C LYS A 194 -12.30 -17.36 -14.45
N ARG A 195 -11.73 -18.47 -14.95
CA ARG A 195 -12.28 -19.31 -16.01
C ARG A 195 -13.21 -20.39 -15.41
N PRO A 196 -14.49 -20.45 -15.78
CA PRO A 196 -15.46 -21.37 -15.18
C PRO A 196 -15.07 -22.85 -15.22
N GLU A 197 -14.45 -23.31 -16.30
CA GLU A 197 -14.05 -24.71 -16.50
C GLU A 197 -12.94 -25.10 -15.51
N ARG A 198 -11.92 -24.25 -15.39
CA ARG A 198 -10.79 -24.45 -14.46
C ARG A 198 -11.25 -24.36 -13.01
N ARG A 199 -12.08 -23.37 -12.70
CA ARG A 199 -12.67 -23.24 -11.36
C ARG A 199 -13.43 -24.49 -10.95
N SER A 200 -14.25 -25.05 -11.85
CA SER A 200 -15.03 -26.25 -11.56
C SER A 200 -14.15 -27.46 -11.27
N ARG A 201 -13.04 -27.62 -12.02
CA ARG A 201 -12.03 -28.67 -11.77
C ARG A 201 -11.34 -28.53 -10.42
N ILE A 202 -10.90 -27.32 -10.08
CA ILE A 202 -10.24 -27.04 -8.79
C ILE A 202 -11.21 -27.27 -7.62
N LEU A 203 -12.46 -26.80 -7.74
CA LEU A 203 -13.50 -27.05 -6.73
C LEU A 203 -13.76 -28.56 -6.55
N ALA A 204 -13.85 -29.32 -7.63
CA ALA A 204 -14.03 -30.77 -7.56
C ALA A 204 -12.85 -31.48 -6.88
N ALA A 205 -11.61 -31.01 -7.09
CA ALA A 205 -10.45 -31.51 -6.37
C ALA A 205 -10.54 -31.18 -4.86
N LEU A 206 -10.86 -29.93 -4.51
CA LEU A 206 -11.01 -29.49 -3.11
C LEU A 206 -12.17 -30.20 -2.38
N GLU A 207 -13.21 -30.64 -3.07
CA GLU A 207 -14.28 -31.47 -2.50
C GLU A 207 -13.81 -32.85 -2.02
N LEU A 208 -12.74 -33.38 -2.61
CA LEU A 208 -12.14 -34.67 -2.20
C LEU A 208 -11.12 -34.51 -1.07
N VAL A 209 -10.58 -33.31 -0.87
CA VAL A 209 -9.62 -33.01 0.20
C VAL A 209 -10.31 -33.16 1.56
N PRO A 210 -9.75 -33.89 2.55
CA PRO A 210 -10.33 -34.03 3.88
C PRO A 210 -10.38 -32.70 4.66
N ASP A 211 -11.37 -32.55 5.55
CA ASP A 211 -11.49 -31.36 6.41
C ASP A 211 -10.26 -31.14 7.29
N ALA A 212 -9.58 -32.21 7.71
CA ALA A 212 -8.33 -32.10 8.46
C ALA A 212 -7.25 -31.28 7.73
N LEU A 213 -7.18 -31.40 6.39
CA LEU A 213 -6.24 -30.63 5.57
C LEU A 213 -6.74 -29.21 5.31
N ILE A 214 -8.04 -29.03 5.06
CA ILE A 214 -8.65 -27.69 4.90
C ILE A 214 -8.52 -26.86 6.19
N ASN A 215 -8.56 -27.51 7.36
CA ASN A 215 -8.40 -26.87 8.66
C ASN A 215 -6.96 -26.46 8.98
N GLU A 216 -5.98 -26.82 8.15
CA GLU A 216 -4.64 -26.27 8.28
C GLU A 216 -4.67 -24.76 7.96
N PRO A 217 -4.08 -23.88 8.80
CA PRO A 217 -4.23 -22.43 8.67
C PRO A 217 -3.87 -21.88 7.28
N ASP A 218 -2.81 -22.41 6.67
CA ASP A 218 -2.31 -21.99 5.37
C ASP A 218 -3.21 -22.44 4.22
N VAL A 219 -3.76 -23.66 4.30
CA VAL A 219 -4.73 -24.17 3.32
C VAL A 219 -6.05 -23.42 3.44
N ALA A 220 -6.54 -23.18 4.65
CA ALA A 220 -7.77 -22.42 4.89
C ALA A 220 -7.66 -21.01 4.32
N ARG A 221 -6.51 -20.35 4.51
CA ARG A 221 -6.23 -19.03 3.93
C ARG A 221 -6.17 -19.10 2.41
N ALA A 222 -5.47 -20.08 1.82
CA ALA A 222 -5.46 -20.26 0.38
C ALA A 222 -6.85 -20.55 -0.21
N CYS A 223 -7.71 -21.27 0.52
CA CYS A 223 -9.11 -21.49 0.13
C CYS A 223 -9.92 -20.19 0.17
N ALA A 224 -9.74 -19.35 1.20
CA ALA A 224 -10.36 -18.04 1.27
C ALA A 224 -9.91 -17.12 0.11
N ASP A 225 -8.62 -17.14 -0.22
CA ASP A 225 -8.03 -16.40 -1.34
C ASP A 225 -8.59 -16.85 -2.68
N PHE A 226 -8.73 -18.17 -2.85
CA PHE A 226 -9.34 -18.80 -4.01
C PHE A 226 -10.82 -18.40 -4.16
N LEU A 227 -11.59 -18.45 -3.08
CA LEU A 227 -13.01 -18.07 -3.08
C LEU A 227 -13.21 -16.59 -3.41
N GLU A 228 -12.37 -15.71 -2.88
CA GLU A 228 -12.39 -14.28 -3.19
C GLU A 228 -12.11 -14.02 -4.69
N ALA A 229 -11.08 -14.67 -5.25
CA ALA A 229 -10.79 -14.60 -6.69
C ALA A 229 -11.94 -15.10 -7.56
N ALA A 230 -12.53 -16.23 -7.16
CA ALA A 230 -13.63 -16.87 -7.85
C ALA A 230 -14.87 -15.97 -7.89
N ALA A 231 -15.17 -15.31 -6.77
CA ALA A 231 -16.32 -14.43 -6.62
C ALA A 231 -16.18 -13.10 -7.38
N GLY A 232 -14.96 -12.61 -7.60
CA GLY A 232 -14.69 -11.42 -8.42
C GLY A 232 -14.94 -11.60 -9.92
N SER A 233 -15.25 -12.82 -10.37
CA SER A 233 -15.52 -13.15 -11.77
C SER A 233 -17.01 -13.08 -12.10
N ARG A 234 -17.38 -12.98 -13.39
CA ARG A 234 -18.80 -12.98 -13.78
C ARG A 234 -19.52 -14.22 -13.23
N PRO A 235 -20.72 -14.06 -12.64
CA PRO A 235 -21.51 -15.18 -12.14
C PRO A 235 -21.71 -16.20 -13.25
N SER A 236 -21.32 -17.44 -12.99
CA SER A 236 -21.67 -18.59 -13.83
C SER A 236 -22.66 -19.45 -13.04
N PRO A 237 -23.78 -19.89 -13.63
CA PRO A 237 -24.70 -20.81 -12.97
C PRO A 237 -24.05 -22.16 -12.62
N THR A 238 -22.93 -22.50 -13.26
CA THR A 238 -22.26 -23.79 -13.08
C THR A 238 -21.33 -23.75 -11.87
N GLY A 239 -21.53 -24.69 -10.94
CA GLY A 239 -20.63 -24.91 -9.79
C GLY A 239 -20.91 -24.03 -8.57
N GLU A 240 -22.03 -23.29 -8.54
CA GLU A 240 -22.37 -22.42 -7.41
C GLU A 240 -22.48 -23.19 -6.08
N ASP A 241 -23.07 -24.39 -6.09
CA ASP A 241 -23.19 -25.22 -4.88
C ASP A 241 -21.81 -25.65 -4.33
N ALA A 242 -20.83 -25.92 -5.21
CA ALA A 242 -19.48 -26.31 -4.81
C ALA A 242 -18.72 -25.13 -4.17
N VAL A 243 -18.94 -23.91 -4.70
CA VAL A 243 -18.42 -22.68 -4.10
C VAL A 243 -18.97 -22.51 -2.68
N TRP A 244 -20.28 -22.67 -2.49
CA TRP A 244 -20.89 -22.54 -1.17
C TRP A 244 -20.42 -23.62 -0.20
N ARG A 245 -20.27 -24.88 -0.64
CA ARG A 245 -19.70 -25.95 0.20
C ARG A 245 -18.28 -25.65 0.64
N LEU A 246 -17.42 -25.18 -0.27
CA LEU A 246 -16.05 -24.80 0.10
C LEU A 246 -16.05 -23.60 1.04
N LEU A 247 -16.93 -22.62 0.83
CA LEU A 247 -17.08 -21.48 1.73
C LEU A 247 -17.47 -21.92 3.13
N ASP A 248 -18.41 -22.85 3.28
CA ASP A 248 -18.84 -23.37 4.59
C ASP A 248 -17.69 -24.07 5.31
N ARG A 249 -16.97 -24.97 4.62
CA ARG A 249 -15.81 -25.68 5.17
C ARG A 249 -14.69 -24.72 5.57
N THR A 250 -14.41 -23.73 4.73
CA THR A 250 -13.38 -22.74 5.00
C THR A 250 -13.79 -21.82 6.15
N LEU A 251 -15.07 -21.45 6.26
CA LEU A 251 -15.60 -20.66 7.37
C LEU A 251 -15.41 -21.39 8.70
N GLU A 252 -15.76 -22.68 8.75
CA GLU A 252 -15.54 -23.52 9.94
C GLU A 252 -14.05 -23.59 10.32
N ALA A 253 -13.16 -23.73 9.32
CA ALA A 253 -11.72 -23.77 9.52
C ALA A 253 -11.13 -22.46 10.10
N VAL A 254 -11.68 -21.31 9.70
CA VAL A 254 -11.10 -19.99 10.06
C VAL A 254 -11.86 -19.23 11.14
N ALA A 255 -13.07 -19.65 11.53
CA ALA A 255 -13.93 -18.93 12.48
C ALA A 255 -13.21 -18.58 13.79
N ASP A 256 -12.50 -19.56 14.36
CA ASP A 256 -11.80 -19.41 15.65
C ASP A 256 -10.29 -19.12 15.48
N ASN A 257 -9.85 -18.74 14.29
CA ASN A 257 -8.43 -18.48 14.03
C ASN A 257 -7.97 -17.21 14.80
N PRO A 258 -6.97 -17.31 15.69
CA PRO A 258 -6.45 -16.16 16.45
C PRO A 258 -5.92 -15.03 15.56
N ASN A 259 -5.46 -15.33 14.34
CA ASN A 259 -4.97 -14.33 13.38
C ASN A 259 -6.09 -13.40 12.87
N ASN A 260 -7.36 -13.73 13.12
CA ASN A 260 -8.48 -12.85 12.84
C ASN A 260 -8.64 -11.74 13.88
N ILE A 261 -8.01 -11.88 15.04
CA ILE A 261 -8.03 -10.85 16.08
C ILE A 261 -6.82 -9.95 15.85
N GLN A 262 -7.12 -8.69 15.53
CA GLN A 262 -6.12 -7.66 15.32
C GLN A 262 -5.23 -7.48 16.57
N GLY A 263 -3.92 -7.42 16.37
CA GLY A 263 -2.96 -7.15 17.45
C GLY A 263 -3.10 -5.72 17.99
N ALA A 264 -2.67 -5.48 19.24
CA ALA A 264 -2.82 -4.18 19.89
C ALA A 264 -2.09 -3.02 19.16
N ASP A 265 -1.04 -3.34 18.39
CA ASP A 265 -0.25 -2.37 17.62
C ASP A 265 -0.79 -2.14 16.19
N GLU A 266 -1.76 -2.93 15.75
CA GLU A 266 -2.37 -2.81 14.44
C GLU A 266 -3.59 -1.89 14.51
N HIS A 267 -3.54 -0.78 13.77
CA HIS A 267 -4.54 0.29 13.84
C HIS A 267 -5.42 0.40 12.59
N ASP A 268 -5.16 -0.42 11.57
CA ASP A 268 -5.90 -0.40 10.30
C ASP A 268 -6.71 -1.68 10.14
N ALA A 269 -7.95 -1.66 10.64
CA ALA A 269 -8.85 -2.80 10.57
C ALA A 269 -9.25 -3.16 9.13
N VAL A 270 -9.21 -2.20 8.20
CA VAL A 270 -9.52 -2.46 6.79
C VAL A 270 -8.38 -3.26 6.16
N SER A 271 -7.13 -2.81 6.31
CA SER A 271 -5.96 -3.53 5.82
C SER A 271 -5.83 -4.92 6.46
N HIS A 272 -6.15 -5.05 7.75
CA HIS A 272 -6.22 -6.35 8.41
C HIS A 272 -7.30 -7.23 7.76
N ALA A 273 -8.53 -6.73 7.60
CA ALA A 273 -9.63 -7.50 7.05
C ALA A 273 -9.39 -7.98 5.61
N ILE A 274 -8.84 -7.15 4.72
CA ILE A 274 -8.59 -7.56 3.32
C ILE A 274 -7.43 -8.58 3.19
N ASN A 275 -6.55 -8.65 4.19
CA ASN A 275 -5.41 -9.57 4.21
C ASN A 275 -5.65 -10.80 5.11
N ASN A 276 -6.80 -10.86 5.76
CA ASN A 276 -7.21 -11.97 6.63
C ASN A 276 -8.16 -12.93 5.91
N ALA A 277 -8.08 -14.24 6.22
CA ALA A 277 -8.89 -15.27 5.59
C ALA A 277 -10.40 -15.03 5.78
N LEU A 278 -10.85 -14.66 6.98
CA LEU A 278 -12.27 -14.42 7.23
C LEU A 278 -12.78 -13.17 6.50
N GLY A 279 -11.97 -12.11 6.41
CA GLY A 279 -12.34 -10.93 5.63
C GLY A 279 -12.39 -11.23 4.12
N ARG A 280 -11.50 -12.08 3.60
CA ARG A 280 -11.55 -12.58 2.20
C ARG A 280 -12.78 -13.46 1.95
N LEU A 281 -13.16 -14.32 2.89
CA LEU A 281 -14.43 -15.05 2.83
C LEU A 281 -15.63 -14.11 2.81
N ALA A 282 -15.62 -13.04 3.61
CA ALA A 282 -16.68 -12.05 3.60
C ALA A 282 -16.76 -11.30 2.25
N GLN A 283 -15.61 -10.98 1.66
CA GLN A 283 -15.57 -10.39 0.31
C GLN A 283 -16.18 -11.33 -0.72
N ALA A 284 -15.82 -12.61 -0.68
CA ALA A 284 -16.38 -13.64 -1.56
C ALA A 284 -17.90 -13.77 -1.37
N PHE A 285 -18.36 -13.90 -0.12
CA PHE A 285 -19.77 -14.02 0.24
C PHE A 285 -20.59 -12.85 -0.32
N PHE A 286 -20.18 -11.61 -0.05
CA PHE A 286 -20.94 -10.44 -0.49
C PHE A 286 -20.88 -10.24 -2.01
N ALA A 287 -19.77 -10.57 -2.67
CA ALA A 287 -19.68 -10.54 -4.12
C ALA A 287 -20.65 -11.54 -4.77
N LEU A 288 -20.73 -12.77 -4.26
CA LEU A 288 -21.69 -13.78 -4.73
C LEU A 288 -23.14 -13.38 -4.43
N LEU A 289 -23.40 -12.87 -3.23
CA LEU A 289 -24.73 -12.39 -2.81
C LEU A 289 -25.23 -11.28 -3.76
N PHE A 290 -24.40 -10.27 -4.03
CA PHE A 290 -24.78 -9.15 -4.90
C PHE A 290 -24.76 -9.55 -6.38
N GLY A 291 -24.00 -10.58 -6.76
CA GLY A 291 -24.07 -11.21 -8.09
C GLY A 291 -25.45 -11.75 -8.44
N ARG A 292 -26.30 -12.06 -7.45
CA ARG A 292 -27.71 -12.46 -7.64
C ARG A 292 -28.65 -11.31 -8.03
N SER A 293 -28.12 -10.10 -8.24
CA SER A 293 -28.91 -8.91 -8.68
C SER A 293 -30.12 -8.63 -7.78
N LEU A 294 -29.86 -8.60 -6.47
CA LEU A 294 -30.90 -8.41 -5.45
C LEU A 294 -31.60 -7.05 -5.63
N LYS A 295 -32.92 -7.05 -5.44
CA LYS A 295 -33.73 -5.82 -5.47
C LYS A 295 -33.77 -5.18 -4.09
N VAL A 296 -34.05 -3.89 -4.05
CA VAL A 296 -34.34 -3.17 -2.79
C VAL A 296 -35.45 -3.90 -2.03
N SER A 297 -35.23 -4.16 -0.75
CA SER A 297 -36.14 -4.86 0.16
C SER A 297 -36.48 -6.30 -0.25
N SER A 298 -35.64 -6.95 -1.06
CA SER A 298 -35.84 -8.36 -1.44
C SER A 298 -35.41 -9.38 -0.38
N LYS A 299 -34.76 -8.91 0.69
CA LYS A 299 -34.16 -9.71 1.77
C LYS A 299 -32.98 -10.56 1.30
N ILE A 300 -32.13 -10.98 2.25
CA ILE A 300 -31.11 -11.98 1.98
C ILE A 300 -31.83 -13.30 1.63
N PRO A 301 -31.49 -13.98 0.52
CA PRO A 301 -32.08 -15.27 0.16
C PRO A 301 -32.00 -16.28 1.31
N SER A 302 -33.08 -17.04 1.52
CA SER A 302 -33.18 -17.96 2.66
C SER A 302 -32.10 -19.04 2.69
N ASP A 303 -31.59 -19.45 1.52
CA ASP A 303 -30.48 -20.40 1.38
C ASP A 303 -29.13 -19.82 1.80
N LEU A 304 -28.99 -18.49 1.85
CA LEU A 304 -27.77 -17.79 2.25
C LEU A 304 -27.85 -17.17 3.66
N ARG A 305 -29.04 -17.13 4.26
CA ARG A 305 -29.27 -16.47 5.55
C ARG A 305 -28.39 -17.05 6.66
N LEU A 306 -28.34 -18.37 6.79
CA LEU A 306 -27.52 -19.04 7.81
C LEU A 306 -26.02 -18.74 7.62
N ARG A 307 -25.56 -18.66 6.37
CA ARG A 307 -24.17 -18.31 6.05
C ARG A 307 -23.86 -16.85 6.40
N ALA A 308 -24.78 -15.94 6.10
CA ALA A 308 -24.65 -14.53 6.48
C ALA A 308 -24.55 -14.38 8.01
N ASP A 309 -25.43 -15.08 8.75
CA ASP A 309 -25.45 -15.03 10.20
C ASP A 309 -24.17 -15.63 10.82
N ALA A 310 -23.72 -16.79 10.32
CA ALA A 310 -22.48 -17.45 10.77
C ALA A 310 -21.21 -16.65 10.42
N LEU A 311 -21.22 -15.93 9.29
CA LEU A 311 -20.10 -15.09 8.91
C LEU A 311 -19.99 -13.86 9.83
N MET A 312 -21.13 -13.26 10.20
CA MET A 312 -21.15 -12.08 11.07
C MET A 312 -20.85 -12.40 12.54
N SER A 313 -21.28 -13.56 13.06
CA SER A 313 -21.15 -14.03 14.46
C SER A 313 -20.96 -12.90 15.47
N MET A 314 -22.06 -12.19 15.73
CA MET A 314 -22.06 -10.98 16.54
C MET A 314 -21.47 -11.22 17.92
N GLY A 315 -20.58 -10.30 18.34
CA GLY A 315 -19.89 -10.39 19.64
C GLY A 315 -18.60 -11.22 19.61
N GLU A 316 -18.37 -12.02 18.58
CA GLU A 316 -17.12 -12.79 18.45
C GLU A 316 -16.00 -11.93 17.87
N PRO A 317 -14.88 -11.67 18.60
CA PRO A 317 -13.79 -10.82 18.12
C PRO A 317 -13.10 -11.37 16.86
N SER A 318 -13.00 -12.69 16.72
CA SER A 318 -12.44 -13.35 15.54
C SER A 318 -13.30 -13.11 14.28
N HIS A 319 -14.56 -12.71 14.44
CA HIS A 319 -15.45 -12.39 13.32
C HIS A 319 -15.45 -10.93 12.88
N ARG A 320 -14.69 -10.07 13.58
CA ARG A 320 -14.59 -8.64 13.28
C ARG A 320 -14.13 -8.35 11.84
N PRO A 321 -13.16 -9.06 11.24
CA PRO A 321 -12.80 -8.84 9.83
C PRO A 321 -13.99 -8.92 8.87
N ALA A 322 -14.91 -9.86 9.10
CA ALA A 322 -16.09 -9.99 8.26
C ALA A 322 -17.05 -8.80 8.42
N ARG A 323 -17.22 -8.30 9.65
CA ARG A 323 -18.07 -7.12 9.95
C ARG A 323 -17.46 -5.83 9.40
N VAL A 324 -16.14 -5.69 9.37
CA VAL A 324 -15.45 -4.57 8.67
C VAL A 324 -15.79 -4.57 7.19
N ILE A 325 -15.73 -5.73 6.53
CA ILE A 325 -16.09 -5.88 5.11
C ILE A 325 -17.59 -5.62 4.88
N ALA A 326 -18.45 -6.04 5.80
CA ALA A 326 -19.88 -5.76 5.75
C ALA A 326 -20.19 -4.27 5.93
N ALA A 327 -19.49 -3.59 6.83
CA ALA A 327 -19.62 -2.15 7.08
C ALA A 327 -19.30 -1.32 5.83
N ALA A 328 -18.27 -1.69 5.06
CA ALA A 328 -17.96 -1.07 3.77
C ALA A 328 -19.10 -1.20 2.74
N ARG A 329 -20.03 -2.12 2.95
CA ARG A 329 -21.19 -2.40 2.08
C ARG A 329 -22.53 -2.03 2.75
N LEU A 330 -22.49 -1.30 3.87
CA LEU A 330 -23.66 -1.07 4.72
C LEU A 330 -24.88 -0.53 3.96
N SER A 331 -24.70 0.45 3.07
CA SER A 331 -25.81 1.03 2.31
C SER A 331 -26.53 0.00 1.44
N TYR A 332 -25.77 -0.89 0.80
CA TYR A 332 -26.33 -1.94 -0.05
C TYR A 332 -27.03 -3.02 0.77
N LEU A 333 -26.41 -3.45 1.88
CA LEU A 333 -27.01 -4.42 2.79
C LEU A 333 -28.32 -3.89 3.38
N PHE A 334 -28.32 -2.64 3.85
CA PHE A 334 -29.51 -1.99 4.39
C PHE A 334 -30.60 -1.81 3.32
N ALA A 335 -30.24 -1.49 2.07
CA ALA A 335 -31.20 -1.40 0.98
C ALA A 335 -31.83 -2.76 0.64
N VAL A 336 -31.08 -3.86 0.74
CA VAL A 336 -31.55 -5.23 0.41
C VAL A 336 -32.38 -5.83 1.56
N ASP A 337 -31.86 -5.80 2.79
CA ASP A 337 -32.47 -6.39 3.98
C ASP A 337 -32.27 -5.47 5.20
N PRO A 338 -33.14 -4.44 5.36
CA PRO A 338 -33.06 -3.52 6.48
C PRO A 338 -33.17 -4.23 7.83
N ASP A 339 -34.09 -5.20 7.95
CA ASP A 339 -34.36 -5.92 9.20
C ASP A 339 -33.11 -6.69 9.66
N TRP A 340 -32.49 -7.45 8.75
CA TRP A 340 -31.25 -8.17 9.06
C TRP A 340 -30.10 -7.23 9.39
N THR A 341 -29.93 -6.16 8.60
CA THR A 341 -28.82 -5.22 8.82
C THR A 341 -28.97 -4.51 10.17
N GLN A 342 -30.20 -4.15 10.55
CA GLN A 342 -30.52 -3.53 11.82
C GLN A 342 -30.23 -4.46 13.02
N SER A 343 -30.50 -5.76 12.89
CA SER A 343 -30.24 -6.73 13.96
C SER A 343 -28.79 -7.20 14.03
N THR A 344 -28.08 -7.24 12.90
CA THR A 344 -26.85 -8.02 12.75
C THR A 344 -25.61 -7.16 12.47
N LEU A 345 -25.74 -5.90 12.05
CA LEU A 345 -24.57 -5.06 11.73
C LEU A 345 -24.62 -3.69 12.42
N ILE A 346 -25.78 -3.04 12.45
CA ILE A 346 -25.93 -1.72 13.10
C ILE A 346 -25.47 -1.72 14.57
N PRO A 347 -25.71 -2.76 15.40
CA PRO A 347 -25.26 -2.74 16.80
C PRO A 347 -23.73 -2.63 16.96
N SER A 348 -22.93 -3.10 15.99
CA SER A 348 -21.47 -2.98 16.04
C SER A 348 -20.95 -1.54 15.93
N PHE A 349 -21.79 -0.58 15.52
CA PHE A 349 -21.40 0.83 15.47
C PHE A 349 -21.51 1.53 16.85
N ASP A 350 -22.12 0.87 17.84
CA ASP A 350 -22.31 1.41 19.19
C ASP A 350 -21.01 1.35 20.01
N TRP A 351 -20.38 2.51 20.16
CA TRP A 351 -19.18 2.70 20.97
C TRP A 351 -19.32 2.29 22.45
N THR A 352 -20.54 2.17 22.97
CA THR A 352 -20.78 1.81 24.38
C THR A 352 -20.77 0.30 24.64
N GLN A 353 -20.91 -0.51 23.58
CA GLN A 353 -20.90 -1.98 23.69
C GLN A 353 -19.47 -2.52 23.68
N ASP A 354 -18.72 -2.19 22.62
CA ASP A 354 -17.33 -2.58 22.43
C ASP A 354 -16.62 -1.51 21.58
N GLU A 355 -15.67 -0.81 22.20
CA GLU A 355 -14.94 0.29 21.56
C GLU A 355 -13.98 -0.19 20.45
N ALA A 356 -13.42 -1.40 20.57
CA ALA A 356 -12.55 -1.98 19.56
C ALA A 356 -13.36 -2.43 18.34
N GLU A 357 -14.52 -3.04 18.58
CA GLU A 357 -15.49 -3.39 17.52
C GLU A 357 -15.99 -2.15 16.78
N ALA A 358 -16.43 -1.13 17.51
CA ALA A 358 -16.93 0.10 16.91
C ALA A 358 -15.82 0.80 16.09
N THR A 359 -14.60 0.87 16.61
CA THR A 359 -13.46 1.44 15.87
C THR A 359 -13.27 0.76 14.51
N ALA A 360 -13.21 -0.58 14.49
CA ALA A 360 -13.00 -1.34 13.27
C ALA A 360 -14.15 -1.20 12.27
N VAL A 361 -15.39 -1.28 12.76
CA VAL A 361 -16.59 -1.16 11.90
C VAL A 361 -16.76 0.27 11.36
N TRP A 362 -16.43 1.29 12.14
CA TRP A 362 -16.38 2.68 11.65
C TRP A 362 -15.29 2.88 10.59
N GLN A 363 -14.10 2.28 10.75
CA GLN A 363 -13.07 2.28 9.72
C GLN A 363 -13.55 1.57 8.44
N GLY A 364 -14.20 0.41 8.59
CA GLY A 364 -14.81 -0.33 7.47
C GLY A 364 -15.84 0.50 6.70
N TYR A 365 -16.74 1.18 7.40
CA TYR A 365 -17.72 2.06 6.78
C TYR A 365 -17.07 3.29 6.12
N ALA A 366 -16.09 3.91 6.78
CA ALA A 366 -15.35 5.07 6.29
C ALA A 366 -14.50 4.78 5.05
N TRP A 367 -14.21 3.51 4.76
CA TRP A 367 -13.52 3.11 3.53
C TRP A 367 -14.39 3.30 2.27
N GLN A 368 -15.71 3.10 2.38
CA GLN A 368 -16.67 3.29 1.29
C GLN A 368 -17.97 3.95 1.80
N PRO A 369 -17.90 5.19 2.31
CA PRO A 369 -19.01 5.81 3.01
C PRO A 369 -20.15 6.12 2.03
N ARG A 370 -21.31 5.51 2.27
CA ARG A 370 -22.55 5.79 1.55
C ARG A 370 -23.69 5.90 2.54
N ILE A 371 -24.50 6.94 2.37
CA ILE A 371 -25.65 7.21 3.23
C ILE A 371 -26.83 7.63 2.37
N ASP A 372 -28.02 7.27 2.82
CA ASP A 372 -29.29 7.72 2.26
C ASP A 372 -30.28 8.01 3.41
N GLU A 373 -31.43 8.58 3.05
CA GLU A 373 -32.49 8.98 4.00
C GLU A 373 -33.03 7.82 4.84
N LYS A 374 -32.93 6.57 4.38
CA LYS A 374 -33.43 5.39 5.09
C LYS A 374 -32.40 4.84 6.06
N LEU A 375 -31.12 4.82 5.68
CA LEU A 375 -30.03 4.35 6.53
C LEU A 375 -29.67 5.37 7.62
N TRP A 376 -29.77 6.68 7.32
CA TRP A 376 -29.34 7.73 8.24
C TRP A 376 -29.98 7.65 9.64
N PRO A 377 -31.30 7.47 9.81
CA PRO A 377 -31.91 7.35 11.12
C PRO A 377 -31.35 6.19 11.97
N ALA A 378 -30.91 5.10 11.35
CA ALA A 378 -30.35 3.94 12.04
C ALA A 378 -28.91 4.18 12.50
N LEU A 379 -28.11 4.90 11.71
CA LEU A 379 -26.69 5.16 12.00
C LEU A 379 -26.46 6.40 12.86
N ARG A 380 -27.35 7.40 12.75
CA ARG A 380 -27.28 8.70 13.45
C ARG A 380 -27.00 8.59 14.96
N PRO A 381 -27.65 7.70 15.74
CA PRO A 381 -27.44 7.63 17.19
C PRO A 381 -25.98 7.39 17.59
N PHE A 382 -25.21 6.75 16.72
CA PHE A 382 -23.82 6.36 16.97
C PHE A 382 -22.81 7.29 16.27
N PHE A 383 -23.22 7.94 15.17
CA PHE A 383 -22.33 8.72 14.31
C PHE A 383 -21.68 9.91 15.00
N LEU A 384 -22.43 10.72 15.74
CA LEU A 384 -21.86 11.92 16.38
C LEU A 384 -20.83 11.58 17.45
N ALA A 385 -20.96 10.40 18.05
CA ALA A 385 -20.04 9.91 19.06
C ALA A 385 -18.68 9.51 18.47
N THR A 386 -18.55 9.39 17.13
CA THR A 386 -17.26 9.16 16.45
C THR A 386 -16.31 10.36 16.56
N PHE A 387 -16.85 11.56 16.83
CA PHE A 387 -16.10 12.82 16.81
C PHE A 387 -15.47 13.17 18.16
N GLU A 388 -15.48 12.28 19.15
CA GLU A 388 -14.64 12.45 20.34
C GLU A 388 -13.15 12.36 19.95
N PRO A 389 -12.25 13.19 20.50
CA PRO A 389 -10.85 13.26 20.09
C PRO A 389 -10.13 11.90 20.09
N GLU A 390 -10.36 11.08 21.13
CA GLU A 390 -9.74 9.75 21.25
C GLU A 390 -10.25 8.78 20.18
N ARG A 391 -11.52 8.91 19.77
CA ARG A 391 -12.12 8.04 18.75
C ARG A 391 -11.70 8.44 17.34
N LEU A 392 -11.61 9.73 17.06
CA LEU A 392 -11.01 10.23 15.81
C LEU A 392 -9.56 9.76 15.67
N ALA A 393 -8.79 9.81 16.77
CA ALA A 393 -7.41 9.32 16.78
C ALA A 393 -7.31 7.81 16.50
N ARG A 394 -8.21 6.99 17.07
CA ARG A 394 -8.26 5.54 16.81
C ARG A 394 -8.72 5.20 15.39
N ILE A 395 -9.68 5.95 14.83
CA ILE A 395 -10.11 5.77 13.44
C ILE A 395 -8.98 6.11 12.46
N GLY A 396 -8.12 7.08 12.82
CA GLY A 396 -6.93 7.44 12.04
C GLY A 396 -7.28 8.15 10.73
N GLU A 397 -6.55 7.84 9.66
CA GLU A 397 -6.70 8.49 8.34
C GLU A 397 -8.14 8.40 7.77
N MET A 398 -8.86 7.33 8.10
CA MET A 398 -10.25 7.11 7.68
C MET A 398 -11.22 8.15 8.28
N ALA A 399 -10.83 8.88 9.33
CA ALA A 399 -11.66 9.91 9.95
C ALA A 399 -12.00 11.04 8.95
N LYS A 400 -11.14 11.28 7.96
CA LYS A 400 -11.40 12.22 6.86
C LYS A 400 -12.73 11.92 6.18
N SER A 401 -13.00 10.66 5.85
CA SER A 401 -14.23 10.23 5.20
C SER A 401 -15.47 10.49 6.07
N LEU A 402 -15.38 10.27 7.39
CA LEU A 402 -16.47 10.53 8.33
C LEU A 402 -16.76 12.02 8.48
N VAL A 403 -15.72 12.86 8.46
CA VAL A 403 -15.87 14.32 8.48
C VAL A 403 -16.56 14.81 7.20
N GLN A 404 -16.19 14.29 6.04
CA GLN A 404 -16.87 14.60 4.77
C GLN A 404 -18.33 14.15 4.79
N LEU A 405 -18.60 12.99 5.38
CA LEU A 405 -19.97 12.50 5.58
C LEU A 405 -20.80 13.43 6.49
N LEU A 406 -20.21 13.98 7.55
CA LEU A 406 -20.88 14.98 8.39
C LEU A 406 -21.29 16.22 7.58
N MET A 407 -20.45 16.66 6.64
CA MET A 407 -20.78 17.78 5.77
C MET A 407 -21.90 17.42 4.78
N LEU A 408 -21.83 16.23 4.17
CA LEU A 408 -22.89 15.73 3.28
C LEU A 408 -24.24 15.68 3.99
N VAL A 409 -24.31 15.06 5.17
CA VAL A 409 -25.56 14.94 5.92
C VAL A 409 -26.08 16.31 6.36
N GLY A 410 -25.18 17.18 6.84
CA GLY A 410 -25.53 18.52 7.32
C GLY A 410 -25.93 19.52 6.24
N ILE A 411 -25.51 19.32 4.99
CA ILE A 411 -25.77 20.26 3.89
C ILE A 411 -26.79 19.72 2.89
N ASP A 412 -26.77 18.42 2.58
CA ASP A 412 -27.48 17.87 1.42
C ASP A 412 -28.58 16.86 1.77
N LEU A 413 -28.46 16.12 2.88
CA LEU A 413 -29.40 15.03 3.22
C LEU A 413 -30.54 15.49 4.15
N ASP A 414 -30.24 15.80 5.42
CA ASP A 414 -31.25 16.23 6.40
C ASP A 414 -30.60 16.90 7.62
N HIS A 415 -30.44 18.22 7.52
CA HIS A 415 -29.85 19.04 8.59
C HIS A 415 -30.74 19.13 9.84
N GLU A 416 -32.07 18.94 9.72
CA GLU A 416 -33.01 19.06 10.85
C GLU A 416 -32.81 17.93 11.87
N GLN A 417 -32.28 16.79 11.41
CA GLN A 417 -32.00 15.64 12.26
C GLN A 417 -30.67 15.71 13.01
N LEU A 418 -29.81 16.69 12.73
CA LEU A 418 -28.52 16.88 13.41
C LEU A 418 -28.60 18.00 14.45
N PRO A 419 -28.45 17.69 15.76
CA PRO A 419 -28.44 18.73 16.78
C PRO A 419 -27.27 19.70 16.58
N THR A 420 -27.55 20.99 16.38
CA THR A 420 -26.54 22.03 16.13
C THR A 420 -25.43 22.03 17.17
N VAL A 421 -25.77 21.83 18.45
CA VAL A 421 -24.79 21.78 19.56
C VAL A 421 -23.82 20.61 19.39
N ALA A 422 -24.33 19.44 19.00
CA ALA A 422 -23.49 18.25 18.80
C ALA A 422 -22.60 18.38 17.57
N VAL A 423 -23.10 18.97 16.47
CA VAL A 423 -22.27 19.24 15.29
C VAL A 423 -21.17 20.26 15.60
N ARG A 424 -21.49 21.33 16.34
CA ARG A 424 -20.47 22.28 16.79
C ARG A 424 -19.40 21.59 17.65
N HIS A 425 -19.81 20.71 18.56
CA HIS A 425 -18.88 19.93 19.38
C HIS A 425 -17.98 19.04 18.50
N ALA A 426 -18.56 18.35 17.52
CA ALA A 426 -17.82 17.52 16.57
C ALA A 426 -16.75 18.34 15.82
N ILE A 427 -17.11 19.49 15.26
CA ILE A 427 -16.16 20.35 14.52
C ILE A 427 -15.05 20.90 15.43
N ARG A 428 -15.37 21.24 16.69
CA ARG A 428 -14.37 21.69 17.67
C ARG A 428 -13.38 20.59 18.04
N SER A 429 -13.83 19.34 18.08
CA SER A 429 -13.04 18.17 18.47
C SER A 429 -12.11 17.67 17.35
N MET A 430 -12.34 18.09 16.11
CA MET A 430 -11.48 17.77 14.97
C MET A 430 -10.09 18.39 15.11
N THR A 431 -9.09 17.75 14.50
CA THR A 431 -7.80 18.38 14.24
C THR A 431 -7.93 19.43 13.14
N ASP A 432 -6.88 20.24 12.96
CA ASP A 432 -6.88 21.25 11.90
C ASP A 432 -6.99 20.64 10.49
N ASN A 433 -6.29 19.53 10.24
CA ASN A 433 -6.35 18.78 8.98
C ASN A 433 -7.75 18.23 8.70
N LEU A 434 -8.46 17.76 9.73
CA LEU A 434 -9.82 17.26 9.59
C LEU A 434 -10.80 18.40 9.30
N ARG A 435 -10.68 19.56 9.97
CA ARG A 435 -11.48 20.75 9.64
C ARG A 435 -11.23 21.23 8.20
N ALA A 436 -9.97 21.28 7.77
CA ALA A 436 -9.64 21.64 6.40
C ALA A 436 -10.23 20.63 5.39
N SER A 437 -10.21 19.34 5.71
CA SER A 437 -10.85 18.30 4.88
C SER A 437 -12.38 18.44 4.81
N ALA A 438 -13.02 18.89 5.89
CA ALA A 438 -14.46 19.22 5.89
C ALA A 438 -14.76 20.33 4.89
N LEU A 439 -13.99 21.42 4.94
CA LEU A 439 -14.16 22.56 4.05
C LEU A 439 -13.82 22.22 2.59
N SER A 440 -12.79 21.42 2.35
CA SER A 440 -12.44 20.95 1.00
C SER A 440 -13.56 20.12 0.36
N TRP A 441 -14.34 19.37 1.15
CA TRP A 441 -15.53 18.70 0.63
C TRP A 441 -16.61 19.71 0.22
N ILE A 442 -16.84 20.77 1.01
CA ILE A 442 -17.79 21.84 0.67
C ILE A 442 -17.36 22.56 -0.61
N GLU A 443 -16.08 22.90 -0.74
CA GLU A 443 -15.48 23.46 -1.96
C GLU A 443 -15.79 22.55 -3.16
N THR A 444 -15.44 21.26 -3.06
CA THR A 444 -15.66 20.29 -4.14
C THR A 444 -17.14 20.15 -4.48
N PHE A 445 -18.02 20.20 -3.48
CA PHE A 445 -19.47 20.11 -3.67
C PHE A 445 -20.02 21.33 -4.42
N LEU A 446 -19.51 22.54 -4.13
CA LEU A 446 -19.88 23.77 -4.82
C LEU A 446 -19.28 23.85 -6.24
N ALA A 447 -18.05 23.37 -6.43
CA ALA A 447 -17.34 23.41 -7.71
C ALA A 447 -17.84 22.38 -8.75
N GLN A 448 -18.85 21.56 -8.41
CA GLN A 448 -19.48 20.68 -9.39
C GLN A 448 -20.13 21.50 -10.51
N PRO A 449 -20.11 21.03 -11.77
CA PRO A 449 -20.72 21.77 -12.88
C PRO A 449 -22.20 22.05 -12.61
N ASP A 450 -22.64 23.26 -12.96
CA ASP A 450 -24.04 23.62 -12.94
C ASP A 450 -24.83 22.67 -13.86
N GLU A 451 -26.04 22.30 -13.42
CA GLU A 451 -26.96 21.57 -14.29
C GLU A 451 -27.39 22.48 -15.44
N PRO A 452 -27.62 21.95 -16.66
CA PRO A 452 -28.10 22.76 -17.76
C PRO A 452 -29.45 23.39 -17.40
N GLU A 453 -29.67 24.63 -17.81
CA GLU A 453 -30.97 25.29 -17.68
C GLU A 453 -32.05 24.43 -18.36
N ASP A 454 -33.16 24.18 -17.65
CA ASP A 454 -34.33 23.51 -18.24
C ASP A 454 -34.74 24.25 -19.52
N GLU A 455 -34.97 23.51 -20.62
CA GLU A 455 -35.47 24.07 -21.90
C GLU A 455 -36.81 24.82 -21.75
N ALA A 456 -37.48 24.67 -20.60
CA ALA A 456 -38.61 25.50 -20.18
C ALA A 456 -38.13 26.92 -19.81
N SER A 457 -37.95 27.74 -20.85
CA SER A 457 -37.71 29.19 -20.87
C SER A 457 -37.69 29.92 -19.51
N GLY A 458 -36.48 30.27 -19.04
CA GLY A 458 -36.25 31.33 -18.06
C GLY A 458 -36.14 30.90 -16.60
N LYS A 459 -36.00 29.59 -16.30
CA LYS A 459 -35.66 29.13 -14.95
C LYS A 459 -34.14 28.99 -14.79
N PRO A 460 -33.57 29.49 -13.67
CA PRO A 460 -32.16 29.22 -13.36
C PRO A 460 -31.93 27.71 -13.22
N PRO A 461 -30.68 27.24 -13.39
CA PRO A 461 -30.36 25.83 -13.23
C PRO A 461 -30.80 25.32 -11.86
N SER A 462 -31.35 24.11 -11.82
CA SER A 462 -31.79 23.44 -10.59
C SER A 462 -30.67 23.29 -9.57
N ARG A 463 -29.42 23.19 -10.06
CA ARG A 463 -28.20 23.18 -9.28
C ARG A 463 -27.24 24.24 -9.80
N SER A 464 -26.91 25.22 -8.95
CA SER A 464 -25.74 26.07 -9.12
C SER A 464 -25.01 26.31 -7.81
N ALA A 465 -23.71 26.60 -7.89
CA ALA A 465 -22.90 26.95 -6.72
C ALA A 465 -23.53 28.08 -5.88
N ASP A 466 -24.10 29.09 -6.54
CA ASP A 466 -24.76 30.24 -5.90
C ASP A 466 -26.04 29.87 -5.15
N THR A 467 -26.87 29.01 -5.75
CA THR A 467 -28.12 28.55 -5.14
C THR A 467 -27.84 27.65 -3.94
N ILE A 468 -26.84 26.77 -4.05
CA ILE A 468 -26.39 25.91 -2.96
C ILE A 468 -25.79 26.74 -1.82
N TRP A 469 -24.95 27.72 -2.15
CA TRP A 469 -24.35 28.62 -1.17
C TRP A 469 -25.44 29.33 -0.35
N THR A 470 -26.33 30.02 -1.05
CA THR A 470 -27.37 30.85 -0.42
C THR A 470 -28.40 30.02 0.33
N GLY A 471 -28.81 28.88 -0.23
CA GLY A 471 -29.88 28.06 0.33
C GLY A 471 -29.45 27.07 1.40
N ARG A 472 -28.16 26.69 1.47
CA ARG A 472 -27.70 25.58 2.31
C ARG A 472 -26.39 25.87 3.03
N VAL A 473 -25.30 26.10 2.27
CA VAL A 473 -23.94 26.15 2.85
C VAL A 473 -23.75 27.35 3.77
N SER A 474 -24.16 28.55 3.34
CA SER A 474 -24.00 29.77 4.14
C SER A 474 -24.67 29.60 5.50
N GLN A 475 -25.97 29.30 5.51
CA GLN A 475 -26.72 29.12 6.75
C GLN A 475 -26.10 28.04 7.66
N TRP A 476 -25.72 26.90 7.09
CA TRP A 476 -25.10 25.81 7.86
C TRP A 476 -23.79 26.26 8.52
N LEU A 477 -22.85 26.84 7.77
CA LEU A 477 -21.58 27.32 8.32
C LEU A 477 -21.79 28.35 9.43
N GLN A 478 -22.71 29.30 9.24
CA GLN A 478 -23.02 30.30 10.26
C GLN A 478 -23.61 29.68 11.53
N GLN A 479 -24.32 28.56 11.42
CA GLN A 479 -24.92 27.86 12.55
C GLN A 479 -23.93 26.96 13.29
N VAL A 480 -23.03 26.25 12.60
CA VAL A 480 -22.22 25.18 13.22
C VAL A 480 -20.72 25.44 13.26
N TRP A 481 -20.17 26.33 12.43
CA TRP A 481 -18.73 26.53 12.37
C TRP A 481 -18.21 27.35 13.57
N PRO A 482 -17.11 26.94 14.22
CA PRO A 482 -16.54 27.66 15.36
C PRO A 482 -16.07 29.08 14.98
N VAL A 483 -16.31 30.05 15.86
CA VAL A 483 -15.89 31.45 15.71
C VAL A 483 -14.66 31.79 16.54
N GLU A 484 -14.29 30.89 17.46
CA GLU A 484 -13.15 30.97 18.36
C GLU A 484 -11.86 31.21 17.58
N VAL A 485 -11.01 32.12 18.07
CA VAL A 485 -9.78 32.53 17.38
C VAL A 485 -8.77 31.38 17.36
N GLU A 486 -8.77 30.56 18.41
CA GLU A 486 -7.87 29.43 18.63
C GLU A 486 -8.10 28.29 17.62
N LEU A 487 -9.27 28.24 16.98
CA LEU A 487 -9.63 27.21 16.00
C LEU A 487 -9.42 27.66 14.55
N ARG A 488 -9.01 28.91 14.34
CA ARG A 488 -8.68 29.44 13.02
C ARG A 488 -7.25 29.05 12.65
N SER A 489 -7.06 28.67 11.39
CA SER A 489 -5.75 28.24 10.88
C SER A 489 -5.55 28.66 9.44
N THR A 490 -4.31 28.64 8.99
CA THR A 490 -3.97 28.91 7.59
C THR A 490 -4.66 27.91 6.66
N LEU A 491 -4.64 26.61 7.00
CA LEU A 491 -5.28 25.54 6.21
C LEU A 491 -6.78 25.74 6.05
N THR A 492 -7.49 26.06 7.13
CA THR A 492 -8.94 26.33 7.03
C THR A 492 -9.24 27.63 6.31
N SER A 493 -8.38 28.65 6.43
CA SER A 493 -8.53 29.93 5.75
C SER A 493 -8.39 29.81 4.23
N GLU A 494 -7.42 29.04 3.76
CA GLU A 494 -7.24 28.73 2.34
C GLU A 494 -8.49 28.05 1.77
N GLN A 495 -9.04 27.07 2.49
CA GLN A 495 -10.26 26.38 2.07
C GLN A 495 -11.49 27.30 2.07
N PHE A 496 -11.63 28.18 3.05
CA PHE A 496 -12.69 29.19 3.06
C PHE A 496 -12.62 30.14 1.86
N ALA A 497 -11.42 30.56 1.48
CA ALA A 497 -11.23 31.37 0.29
C ALA A 497 -11.64 30.61 -0.99
N ARG A 498 -11.28 29.33 -1.11
CA ARG A 498 -11.69 28.49 -2.25
C ARG A 498 -13.20 28.27 -2.31
N ILE A 499 -13.85 28.06 -1.16
CA ILE A 499 -15.32 28.01 -1.07
C ILE A 499 -15.94 29.31 -1.59
N ALA A 500 -15.43 30.48 -1.20
CA ALA A 500 -15.92 31.74 -1.72
C ALA A 500 -15.69 31.85 -3.23
N ILE A 501 -14.48 31.57 -3.71
CA ILE A 501 -14.10 31.60 -5.14
C ILE A 501 -14.95 30.66 -6.00
N ALA A 502 -15.40 29.52 -5.46
CA ALA A 502 -16.25 28.56 -6.17
C ALA A 502 -17.68 29.10 -6.43
N THR A 503 -18.13 30.10 -5.68
CA THR A 503 -19.40 30.80 -5.96
C THR A 503 -19.21 31.83 -7.07
N ASN A 504 -20.28 32.22 -7.76
CA ASN A 504 -20.21 33.25 -8.82
C ASN A 504 -20.92 34.52 -8.35
N VAL A 505 -22.23 34.62 -8.59
CA VAL A 505 -23.04 35.80 -8.23
C VAL A 505 -23.02 36.07 -6.72
N SER A 506 -22.89 35.01 -5.91
CA SER A 506 -22.87 35.06 -4.45
C SER A 506 -21.49 35.32 -3.87
N PHE A 507 -20.45 35.53 -4.69
CA PHE A 507 -19.07 35.71 -4.23
C PHE A 507 -18.94 36.79 -3.16
N SER A 508 -19.60 37.94 -3.33
CA SER A 508 -19.56 39.01 -2.33
C SER A 508 -20.15 38.60 -0.98
N ASP A 509 -21.28 37.89 -0.98
CA ASP A 509 -21.91 37.37 0.24
C ASP A 509 -21.03 36.29 0.88
N ALA A 510 -20.44 35.41 0.06
CA ALA A 510 -19.55 34.37 0.52
C ALA A 510 -18.32 34.94 1.26
N VAL A 511 -17.66 35.95 0.67
CA VAL A 511 -16.55 36.66 1.31
C VAL A 511 -16.98 37.29 2.64
N ASP A 512 -18.15 37.91 2.71
CA ASP A 512 -18.65 38.52 3.94
C ASP A 512 -18.84 37.50 5.07
N VAL A 513 -19.33 36.31 4.73
CA VAL A 513 -19.55 35.22 5.69
C VAL A 513 -18.24 34.59 6.14
N VAL A 514 -17.33 34.27 5.21
CA VAL A 514 -16.16 33.44 5.54
C VAL A 514 -15.02 34.21 6.17
N THR A 515 -14.87 35.51 5.89
CA THR A 515 -13.73 36.33 6.37
C THR A 515 -13.56 36.35 7.88
N ARG A 516 -14.64 36.19 8.65
CA ARG A 516 -14.58 36.14 10.12
C ARG A 516 -13.91 34.88 10.68
N TYR A 517 -13.79 33.82 9.88
CA TYR A 517 -13.17 32.55 10.27
C TYR A 517 -11.70 32.45 9.86
N MET A 518 -11.19 33.46 9.15
CA MET A 518 -9.90 33.38 8.48
C MET A 518 -8.77 34.00 9.32
N VAL A 519 -7.57 33.56 9.02
CA VAL A 519 -6.28 34.16 9.39
C VAL A 519 -5.44 34.29 8.13
N ARG A 520 -4.41 35.14 8.20
CA ARG A 520 -3.51 35.37 7.07
C ARG A 520 -2.62 34.16 6.80
N THR A 521 -2.43 33.84 5.52
CA THR A 521 -1.58 32.76 4.97
C THR A 521 -0.86 33.27 3.72
N ASN A 522 -0.05 32.42 3.09
CA ASN A 522 0.67 32.78 1.88
C ASN A 522 -0.23 33.00 0.66
N ALA A 523 -1.38 32.32 0.62
CA ALA A 523 -2.46 32.51 -0.35
C ALA A 523 -2.05 32.41 -1.83
N PHE A 524 -0.89 31.83 -2.16
CA PHE A 524 -0.37 31.86 -3.54
C PHE A 524 -1.33 31.19 -4.52
N TYR A 525 -1.88 30.04 -4.13
CA TYR A 525 -2.80 29.30 -4.98
C TYR A 525 -4.14 30.04 -5.13
N GLU A 526 -4.65 30.63 -4.05
CA GLU A 526 -5.92 31.37 -4.05
C GLU A 526 -5.83 32.66 -4.86
N LEU A 527 -4.68 33.35 -4.82
CA LEU A 527 -4.41 34.49 -5.68
C LEU A 527 -4.40 34.07 -7.16
N HIS A 528 -3.76 32.96 -7.49
CA HIS A 528 -3.77 32.42 -8.85
C HIS A 528 -5.19 32.07 -9.33
N LEU A 529 -6.00 31.44 -8.47
CA LEU A 529 -7.41 31.16 -8.78
C LEU A 529 -8.23 32.44 -9.00
N LEU A 530 -8.04 33.46 -8.17
CA LEU A 530 -8.70 34.76 -8.34
C LEU A 530 -8.29 35.45 -9.65
N ALA A 531 -7.01 35.42 -9.99
CA ALA A 531 -6.50 35.96 -11.25
C ALA A 531 -7.14 35.26 -12.47
N GLY A 532 -7.33 33.94 -12.40
CA GLY A 532 -8.00 33.15 -13.45
C GLY A 532 -9.53 33.27 -13.48
N SER A 533 -10.16 33.82 -12.43
CA SER A 533 -11.62 33.95 -12.31
C SER A 533 -12.17 35.25 -12.90
N ALA A 534 -13.50 35.38 -12.98
CA ALA A 534 -14.19 36.63 -13.31
C ALA A 534 -14.42 37.56 -12.09
N HIS A 535 -14.05 37.12 -10.87
CA HIS A 535 -14.31 37.85 -9.62
C HIS A 535 -13.72 39.26 -9.56
N PRO A 536 -12.49 39.51 -10.06
CA PRO A 536 -11.96 40.87 -10.10
C PRO A 536 -12.82 41.84 -10.92
N ASP A 537 -13.49 41.35 -11.98
CA ASP A 537 -14.32 42.18 -12.84
C ASP A 537 -15.75 42.33 -12.29
N LEU A 538 -16.33 41.23 -11.79
CA LEU A 538 -17.73 41.20 -11.35
C LEU A 538 -17.92 41.68 -9.90
N HIS A 539 -16.94 41.41 -9.04
CA HIS A 539 -17.00 41.67 -7.60
C HIS A 539 -15.69 42.30 -7.09
N PRO A 540 -15.29 43.48 -7.60
CA PRO A 540 -13.97 44.06 -7.37
C PRO A 540 -13.68 44.35 -5.88
N ARG A 541 -14.67 44.88 -5.14
CA ARG A 541 -14.52 45.18 -3.70
C ARG A 541 -14.40 43.93 -2.84
N ALA A 542 -15.21 42.91 -3.13
CA ALA A 542 -15.16 41.64 -2.41
C ALA A 542 -13.83 40.91 -2.67
N THR A 543 -13.31 41.00 -3.91
CA THR A 543 -12.01 40.43 -4.28
C THR A 543 -10.89 41.05 -3.43
N VAL A 544 -10.83 42.38 -3.35
CA VAL A 544 -9.84 43.09 -2.50
C VAL A 544 -10.00 42.72 -1.03
N ARG A 545 -11.24 42.63 -0.54
CA ARG A 545 -11.51 42.26 0.85
C ARG A 545 -11.05 40.83 1.18
N LEU A 546 -11.27 39.88 0.27
CA LEU A 546 -10.82 38.50 0.44
C LEU A 546 -9.28 38.45 0.51
N ILE A 547 -8.59 39.15 -0.39
CA ILE A 547 -7.12 39.21 -0.40
C ILE A 547 -6.57 39.83 0.88
N ASP A 548 -7.13 40.94 1.35
CA ASP A 548 -6.67 41.61 2.59
C ASP A 548 -6.87 40.74 3.85
N ALA A 549 -7.96 39.96 3.88
CA ALA A 549 -8.25 39.04 4.97
C ALA A 549 -7.37 37.76 4.92
N LEU A 550 -7.06 37.27 3.72
CA LEU A 550 -6.40 35.98 3.51
C LEU A 550 -4.88 36.07 3.41
N ALA A 551 -4.33 37.07 2.71
CA ALA A 551 -2.93 37.06 2.33
C ALA A 551 -2.05 37.82 3.33
N ASP A 552 -0.93 37.21 3.73
CA ASP A 552 0.09 37.90 4.52
C ASP A 552 0.94 38.85 3.65
N ARG A 553 1.52 39.87 4.30
CA ARG A 553 2.25 40.93 3.60
C ARG A 553 3.51 40.42 2.88
N GLN A 554 4.18 39.40 3.42
CA GLN A 554 5.40 38.87 2.84
C GLN A 554 5.08 38.11 1.55
N SER A 555 4.01 37.31 1.56
CA SER A 555 3.57 36.55 0.39
C SER A 555 3.02 37.45 -0.71
N LEU A 556 2.30 38.52 -0.37
CA LEU A 556 1.86 39.53 -1.35
C LEU A 556 3.01 40.23 -2.09
N GLN A 557 4.18 40.38 -1.46
CA GLN A 557 5.38 40.91 -2.12
C GLN A 557 5.99 39.93 -3.14
N MET A 558 5.78 38.63 -2.93
CA MET A 558 6.29 37.57 -3.80
C MET A 558 5.31 37.24 -4.94
N ALA A 559 4.01 37.48 -4.73
CA ALA A 559 2.93 37.16 -5.66
C ALA A 559 2.49 38.35 -6.55
N THR A 560 3.36 39.33 -6.80
CA THR A 560 2.98 40.55 -7.56
C THR A 560 2.55 40.26 -8.99
N GLY A 561 3.02 39.15 -9.58
CA GLY A 561 2.60 38.67 -10.89
C GLY A 561 1.12 38.33 -11.02
N ASP A 562 0.49 37.75 -9.99
CA ASP A 562 -0.97 37.50 -9.96
C ASP A 562 -1.74 38.68 -9.35
N LEU A 563 -1.17 39.32 -8.30
CA LEU A 563 -1.81 40.42 -7.58
C LEU A 563 -2.01 41.68 -8.44
N GLY A 564 -1.01 42.05 -9.25
CA GLY A 564 -1.07 43.22 -10.13
C GLY A 564 -2.27 43.17 -11.10
N PRO A 565 -2.38 42.13 -11.93
CA PRO A 565 -3.51 41.94 -12.83
C PRO A 565 -4.87 41.96 -12.14
N ILE A 566 -4.99 41.35 -10.95
CA ILE A 566 -6.24 41.38 -10.16
C ILE A 566 -6.63 42.81 -9.81
N LEU A 567 -5.70 43.60 -9.26
CA LEU A 567 -5.99 44.97 -8.83
C LEU A 567 -6.26 45.91 -10.00
N GLU A 568 -5.57 45.72 -11.13
CA GLU A 568 -5.81 46.47 -12.36
C GLU A 568 -7.22 46.23 -12.91
N ARG A 569 -7.63 44.97 -13.00
CA ARG A 569 -8.99 44.57 -13.41
C ARG A 569 -10.05 45.14 -12.46
N ALA A 570 -9.84 45.01 -11.16
CA ALA A 570 -10.77 45.54 -10.16
C ALA A 570 -10.94 47.06 -10.24
N ARG A 571 -9.83 47.81 -10.44
CA ARG A 571 -9.84 49.26 -10.61
C ARG A 571 -10.48 49.71 -11.92
N ALA A 572 -10.31 48.94 -13.00
CA ALA A 572 -10.90 49.25 -14.29
C ALA A 572 -12.43 49.26 -14.24
N VAL A 573 -13.02 48.37 -13.43
CA VAL A 573 -14.49 48.28 -13.26
C VAL A 573 -15.01 49.23 -12.18
N ASP A 574 -14.36 49.32 -11.01
CA ASP A 574 -14.75 50.23 -9.93
C ASP A 574 -13.67 51.29 -9.68
N ALA A 575 -13.77 52.42 -10.36
CA ALA A 575 -12.85 53.54 -10.18
C ALA A 575 -12.84 54.09 -8.74
N GLY A 576 -13.91 53.85 -7.96
CA GLY A 576 -14.01 54.27 -6.56
C GLY A 576 -13.23 53.36 -5.59
N ILE A 577 -12.75 52.19 -6.04
CA ILE A 577 -12.01 51.23 -5.21
C ILE A 577 -10.69 51.79 -4.68
N VAL A 578 -10.12 52.78 -5.37
CA VAL A 578 -8.90 53.49 -4.95
C VAL A 578 -9.07 54.28 -3.65
N ASN A 579 -10.31 54.48 -3.18
CA ASN A 579 -10.56 55.10 -1.88
C ASN A 579 -10.53 54.08 -0.73
N LEU A 580 -10.44 52.78 -1.00
CA LEU A 580 -10.31 51.75 0.01
C LEU A 580 -8.87 51.67 0.51
N ALA A 581 -8.69 51.72 1.83
CA ALA A 581 -7.38 51.59 2.46
C ALA A 581 -6.68 50.28 2.06
N ALA A 582 -7.41 49.15 2.11
CA ALA A 582 -6.92 47.85 1.69
C ALA A 582 -6.42 47.84 0.24
N PHE A 583 -7.16 48.45 -0.70
CA PHE A 583 -6.71 48.53 -2.10
C PHE A 583 -5.39 49.31 -2.22
N ASN A 584 -5.29 50.46 -1.56
CA ASN A 584 -4.07 51.28 -1.62
C ASN A 584 -2.86 50.56 -1.01
N GLU A 585 -3.05 49.84 0.09
CA GLU A 585 -1.99 49.04 0.69
C GLU A 585 -1.49 47.95 -0.28
N LEU A 586 -2.40 47.18 -0.89
CA LEU A 586 -2.05 46.16 -1.87
C LEU A 586 -1.40 46.75 -3.12
N TRP A 587 -1.94 47.87 -3.63
CA TRP A 587 -1.41 48.56 -4.81
C TRP A 587 0.01 49.06 -4.58
N ASN A 588 0.29 49.63 -3.40
CA ASN A 588 1.64 50.07 -3.03
C ASN A 588 2.64 48.91 -2.98
N LEU A 589 2.22 47.70 -2.60
CA LEU A 589 3.09 46.52 -2.60
C LEU A 589 3.47 46.10 -4.03
N VAL A 590 2.52 46.14 -4.96
CA VAL A 590 2.79 45.85 -6.39
C VAL A 590 3.74 46.88 -6.98
N GLN A 591 3.53 48.17 -6.70
CA GLN A 591 4.40 49.26 -7.20
C GLN A 591 5.82 49.21 -6.61
N ALA A 592 5.98 48.69 -5.39
CA ALA A 592 7.28 48.55 -4.75
C ALA A 592 8.11 47.37 -5.27
N ASN A 593 7.46 46.35 -5.87
CA ASN A 593 8.10 45.15 -6.41
C ASN A 593 7.52 44.78 -7.80
N PRO A 594 7.76 45.61 -8.84
CA PRO A 594 7.35 45.28 -10.19
C PRO A 594 8.12 44.05 -10.67
N GLN A 595 7.41 42.97 -10.98
CA GLN A 595 7.96 41.76 -11.59
C GLN A 595 7.90 41.83 -13.11
#